data_AF-A0A9P0LYJ2-F1
#
_entry.id   AF-A0A9P0LYJ2-F1
#
_cell.length_a   1.000
_cell.length_b   1.000
_cell.length_c   1.000
_cell.angle_alpha   90.00
_cell.angle_beta   90.00
_cell.angle_gamma   90.00
#
_symmetry.space_group_name_H-M   'P 1'
#
loop_
_entity.id
_entity.type
_entity.pdbx_description
1 polymer ?
#
loop_
_entity_poly.entity_id
_entity_poly.type
_entity_poly.pdbx_seq_one_letter_code
_entity_poly.pdbx_strand_id
1 'polypeptide(L)'
;MVIKCSVSNVCLESHNLAFEWYWVLVIGACPTFINILNYNMSLFATRCVRPFFFHHYTLETSSFVQIRGYAARKGTRERKRKAKVKSVVEKVGFIPHNQRDKEKFLANRKQRKVDDSWKGDPTDDVYVAKYFKWKVYPFGEAVQCHRETHHPDMYNQPNANLHVSIELDMQGEKKTRFLDNFTRIVATPHRFDHGEERAVIAFCKDPDLQQSAVEAGAQLSGGVELIKQIQNGQVSLQDFNFVVAHPEILPELVALRGLMKRKFPNPKAGTLDVDLATLVKKFMYGINYTAVKDEYEKDFGIIETVIGTLNMDAKHLEENYVALIKDVYTMKPRRTGEFFRRCLLWSPPSQEKLKVDHESYLDIPKKQEVEEDDDKDSKEDRIAL
;
A
#
# COMPACT_ATOMS: atom_id res chain seq x y z
N MET A 1 -49.99 -1.45 -45.68
CA MET A 1 -48.59 -1.06 -45.92
C MET A 1 -47.73 -2.04 -45.12
N VAL A 2 -47.16 -3.17 -45.58
CA VAL A 2 -46.53 -3.54 -46.88
C VAL A 2 -45.48 -2.46 -47.19
N ILE A 3 -44.15 -2.64 -47.09
CA ILE A 3 -43.18 -3.70 -47.51
C ILE A 3 -41.92 -3.53 -46.59
N LYS A 4 -41.32 -4.53 -45.91
CA LYS A 4 -40.53 -5.74 -46.28
C LYS A 4 -39.04 -5.48 -46.65
N CYS A 5 -38.14 -6.20 -45.94
CA CYS A 5 -36.92 -6.90 -46.42
C CYS A 5 -35.75 -6.09 -47.05
N SER A 6 -34.48 -6.51 -47.03
CA SER A 6 -33.79 -7.74 -46.61
C SER A 6 -32.26 -7.58 -46.64
N VAL A 7 -31.54 -8.28 -45.75
CA VAL A 7 -30.41 -9.23 -45.98
C VAL A 7 -29.24 -8.72 -46.86
N SER A 8 -28.00 -8.73 -46.37
CA SER A 8 -27.13 -9.90 -46.60
C SER A 8 -25.83 -9.92 -45.78
N ASN A 9 -25.58 -11.09 -45.21
CA ASN A 9 -24.26 -11.59 -44.80
C ASN A 9 -23.38 -11.81 -46.03
N VAL A 10 -22.08 -11.48 -45.93
CA VAL A 10 -21.01 -12.15 -46.67
C VAL A 10 -19.82 -12.32 -45.72
N CYS A 11 -19.55 -13.56 -45.33
CA CYS A 11 -18.25 -14.01 -44.82
C CYS A 11 -17.19 -13.88 -45.91
N LEU A 12 -15.98 -13.47 -45.56
CA LEU A 12 -14.76 -13.87 -46.26
C LEU A 12 -13.58 -13.82 -45.28
N GLU A 13 -12.91 -14.96 -45.19
CA GLU A 13 -11.67 -15.19 -44.44
C GLU A 13 -10.49 -14.39 -45.02
N SER A 14 -9.48 -14.23 -44.17
CA SER A 14 -8.05 -14.46 -44.45
C SER A 14 -7.09 -13.26 -44.49
N HIS A 15 -5.96 -13.51 -43.80
CA HIS A 15 -4.60 -12.98 -43.93
C HIS A 15 -4.16 -11.68 -43.20
N ASN A 16 -3.36 -11.92 -42.15
CA ASN A 16 -1.98 -11.43 -41.95
C ASN A 16 -1.57 -10.17 -42.75
N LEU A 17 -1.12 -9.13 -42.05
CA LEU A 17 0.31 -8.72 -42.01
C LEU A 17 0.49 -7.44 -41.18
N ALA A 18 1.59 -7.43 -40.45
CA ALA A 18 2.18 -6.30 -39.74
C ALA A 18 2.39 -5.06 -40.63
N PHE A 19 2.39 -3.85 -40.05
CA PHE A 19 3.35 -2.81 -40.43
C PHE A 19 3.40 -1.69 -39.37
N GLU A 20 4.57 -1.55 -38.76
CA GLU A 20 5.06 -0.33 -38.10
C GLU A 20 5.02 0.84 -39.07
N TRP A 21 4.61 2.05 -38.65
CA TRP A 21 5.15 3.29 -39.23
C TRP A 21 5.25 4.41 -38.18
N TYR A 22 6.44 4.99 -38.18
CA TYR A 22 6.97 6.09 -37.38
C TYR A 22 6.58 7.44 -38.01
N TRP A 23 6.37 8.47 -37.16
CA TRP A 23 6.52 9.94 -37.37
C TRP A 23 5.60 10.61 -38.42
N VAL A 24 5.03 11.80 -38.20
CA VAL A 24 5.70 13.11 -38.22
C VAL A 24 4.73 14.21 -37.73
N LEU A 25 5.29 15.17 -36.98
CA LEU A 25 4.75 16.50 -36.64
C LEU A 25 4.31 17.31 -37.87
N VAL A 26 3.09 17.87 -37.86
CA VAL A 26 2.77 19.08 -38.64
C VAL A 26 1.97 20.06 -37.79
N ILE A 27 2.55 21.26 -37.65
CA ILE A 27 1.98 22.47 -37.06
C ILE A 27 1.12 23.16 -38.11
N GLY A 28 -0.09 23.63 -37.76
CA GLY A 28 -0.77 24.65 -38.56
C GLY A 28 -2.28 24.80 -38.39
N ALA A 29 -2.67 25.84 -37.65
CA ALA A 29 -3.85 26.69 -37.83
C ALA A 29 -5.29 26.19 -37.52
N CYS A 30 -5.92 26.94 -36.60
CA CYS A 30 -7.37 27.10 -36.36
C CYS A 30 -8.12 27.52 -37.66
N PRO A 31 -9.46 27.30 -37.83
CA PRO A 31 -10.47 28.00 -37.00
C PRO A 31 -11.84 27.29 -36.75
N THR A 32 -12.45 27.65 -35.61
CA THR A 32 -13.89 27.91 -35.33
C THR A 32 -14.98 26.84 -35.61
N PHE A 33 -15.68 26.34 -34.56
CA PHE A 33 -17.06 26.71 -34.15
C PHE A 33 -17.61 25.78 -33.02
N ILE A 34 -17.94 26.38 -31.87
CA ILE A 34 -19.21 26.28 -31.11
C ILE A 34 -19.67 24.91 -30.52
N ASN A 35 -19.67 24.76 -29.18
CA ASN A 35 -20.87 24.90 -28.31
C ASN A 35 -20.63 24.55 -26.81
N ILE A 36 -21.05 25.49 -25.93
CA ILE A 36 -21.95 25.33 -24.75
C ILE A 36 -21.49 24.45 -23.54
N LEU A 37 -21.17 25.10 -22.40
CA LEU A 37 -21.92 25.15 -21.11
C LEU A 37 -21.01 25.39 -19.88
N ASN A 38 -21.60 26.06 -18.88
CA ASN A 38 -21.17 26.29 -17.47
C ASN A 38 -20.44 27.63 -17.19
N TYR A 39 -21.17 28.69 -16.83
CA TYR A 39 -21.75 29.06 -15.51
C TYR A 39 -20.72 29.34 -14.39
N ASN A 40 -20.51 30.64 -14.12
CA ASN A 40 -20.89 31.39 -12.90
C ASN A 40 -19.84 32.46 -12.54
N MET A 41 -20.08 33.74 -12.83
CA MET A 41 -20.93 34.71 -12.11
C MET A 41 -20.10 35.59 -11.17
N SER A 42 -19.48 36.63 -11.73
CA SER A 42 -19.07 37.84 -11.02
C SER A 42 -20.21 38.86 -11.10
N LEU A 43 -20.85 39.15 -9.97
CA LEU A 43 -21.92 40.13 -9.90
C LEU A 43 -21.43 41.43 -9.26
N PHE A 44 -21.71 42.49 -10.00
CA PHE A 44 -21.52 43.90 -9.72
C PHE A 44 -22.07 44.33 -8.36
N ALA A 45 -21.30 45.15 -7.67
CA ALA A 45 -21.74 45.93 -6.52
C ALA A 45 -22.63 47.08 -6.99
N THR A 46 -23.94 46.96 -6.79
CA THR A 46 -24.90 48.07 -6.88
C THR A 46 -25.23 48.58 -5.48
N ARG A 47 -25.16 49.92 -5.36
CA ARG A 47 -25.67 50.74 -4.26
C ARG A 47 -27.08 50.30 -3.85
N CYS A 48 -27.29 50.13 -2.55
CA CYS A 48 -28.60 50.33 -1.92
C CYS A 48 -28.40 51.00 -0.55
N VAL A 49 -29.09 52.13 -0.41
CA VAL A 49 -29.20 52.99 0.76
C VAL A 49 -30.28 52.43 1.68
N ARG A 50 -30.05 52.38 2.99
CA ARG A 50 -31.08 52.72 4.00
C ARG A 50 -30.45 53.05 5.37
N PRO A 51 -31.10 53.93 6.15
CA PRO A 51 -30.47 54.69 7.23
C PRO A 51 -30.69 54.02 8.59
N PHE A 52 -29.80 54.29 9.55
CA PHE A 52 -30.11 54.11 10.96
C PHE A 52 -29.63 55.33 11.75
N PHE A 53 -30.61 55.91 12.45
CA PHE A 53 -30.52 57.00 13.41
C PHE A 53 -29.36 56.83 14.39
N PHE A 54 -28.61 57.90 14.66
CA PHE A 54 -28.15 58.21 16.01
C PHE A 54 -27.98 59.73 16.20
N HIS A 55 -28.35 60.16 17.39
CA HIS A 55 -28.58 61.54 17.82
C HIS A 55 -27.39 62.49 17.72
N HIS A 56 -27.75 63.75 17.46
CA HIS A 56 -26.99 64.96 17.78
C HIS A 56 -26.51 64.97 19.23
N TYR A 57 -25.24 65.29 19.45
CA TYR A 57 -24.83 66.28 20.46
C TYR A 57 -23.60 67.05 19.95
N THR A 58 -23.66 68.36 20.17
CA THR A 58 -22.79 69.40 19.64
C THR A 58 -21.53 69.62 20.48
N LEU A 59 -20.44 69.90 19.76
CA LEU A 59 -19.36 70.88 20.02
C LEU A 59 -18.71 70.91 21.41
N GLU A 60 -17.40 70.68 21.43
CA GLU A 60 -16.47 71.64 22.05
C GLU A 60 -15.08 71.58 21.39
N THR A 61 -14.61 72.76 20.98
CA THR A 61 -13.32 73.00 20.35
C THR A 61 -12.29 73.33 21.42
N SER A 62 -11.21 72.54 21.53
CA SER A 62 -10.01 72.94 22.27
C SER A 62 -8.74 72.62 21.46
N SER A 63 -8.14 73.68 20.94
CA SER A 63 -6.69 73.91 20.77
C SER A 63 -5.78 72.70 20.53
N PHE A 64 -5.50 72.45 19.25
CA PHE A 64 -4.16 72.42 18.66
C PHE A 64 -2.96 72.14 19.61
N VAL A 65 -2.65 70.86 19.86
CA VAL A 65 -1.26 70.33 19.85
C VAL A 65 -1.32 68.89 19.34
N GLN A 66 -1.21 68.71 18.02
CA GLN A 66 -0.89 67.39 17.46
C GLN A 66 0.58 67.10 17.75
N ILE A 67 0.85 66.30 18.80
CA ILE A 67 2.12 65.62 18.97
C ILE A 67 2.26 64.64 17.80
N ARG A 68 2.99 65.07 16.76
CA ARG A 68 3.42 64.19 15.67
C ARG A 68 4.47 63.22 16.23
N GLY A 69 4.01 62.11 16.80
CA GLY A 69 4.83 60.94 17.06
C GLY A 69 5.24 60.28 15.75
N TYR A 70 6.19 60.88 15.03
CA TYR A 70 6.87 60.24 13.90
C TYR A 70 7.89 59.23 14.42
N ALA A 71 7.42 58.21 15.14
CA ALA A 71 8.18 56.99 15.34
C ALA A 71 7.97 56.09 14.11
N ALA A 72 8.72 56.37 13.04
CA ALA A 72 8.86 55.41 11.95
C ALA A 72 9.36 54.08 12.53
N ARG A 73 8.50 53.05 12.58
CA ARG A 73 8.83 51.70 13.09
C ARG A 73 10.19 51.26 12.52
N LYS A 74 11.24 51.17 13.35
CA LYS A 74 12.60 50.75 12.97
C LYS A 74 12.60 49.47 12.10
N GLY A 75 11.63 48.58 12.31
CA GLY A 75 11.48 47.33 11.55
C GLY A 75 10.94 47.46 10.11
N THR A 76 10.21 48.52 9.72
CA THR A 76 9.67 48.60 8.34
C THR A 76 10.73 49.04 7.33
N ARG A 77 11.66 49.90 7.75
CA ARG A 77 12.78 50.34 6.90
C ARG A 77 13.84 49.25 6.76
N GLU A 78 14.08 48.46 7.82
CA GLU A 78 14.90 47.26 7.75
C GLU A 78 14.26 46.14 6.93
N ARG A 79 12.95 45.89 7.07
CA ARG A 79 12.23 44.95 6.18
C ARG A 79 12.27 45.38 4.73
N LYS A 80 12.07 46.67 4.44
CA LYS A 80 12.21 47.20 3.07
C LYS A 80 13.65 47.17 2.57
N ARG A 81 14.66 47.33 3.44
CA ARG A 81 16.08 47.15 3.07
C ARG A 81 16.40 45.69 2.78
N LYS A 82 15.98 44.75 3.63
CA LYS A 82 16.12 43.30 3.41
C LYS A 82 15.37 42.82 2.17
N ALA A 83 14.20 43.39 1.87
CA ALA A 83 13.46 43.12 0.63
C ALA A 83 14.10 43.77 -0.61
N LYS A 84 14.91 44.83 -0.44
CA LYS A 84 15.69 45.47 -1.52
C LYS A 84 17.09 44.90 -1.69
N VAL A 85 17.58 44.06 -0.76
CA VAL A 85 18.70 43.18 -1.05
C VAL A 85 18.16 42.22 -2.10
N LYS A 86 18.43 42.55 -3.37
CA LYS A 86 18.20 41.63 -4.48
C LYS A 86 18.93 40.36 -4.09
N SER A 87 18.19 39.32 -3.72
CA SER A 87 18.71 37.97 -3.86
C SER A 87 19.15 37.91 -5.32
N VAL A 88 20.46 37.89 -5.55
CA VAL A 88 21.00 37.67 -6.88
C VAL A 88 20.56 36.25 -7.20
N VAL A 89 19.41 36.15 -7.88
CA VAL A 89 18.98 34.91 -8.48
C VAL A 89 19.96 34.74 -9.62
N GLU A 90 21.08 34.09 -9.33
CA GLU A 90 21.94 33.53 -10.35
C GLU A 90 21.00 32.70 -11.21
N LYS A 91 20.83 33.11 -12.48
CA LYS A 91 20.12 32.29 -13.45
C LYS A 91 20.98 31.04 -13.60
N VAL A 92 20.70 30.05 -12.77
CA VAL A 92 21.33 28.76 -12.85
C VAL A 92 21.05 28.28 -14.27
N GLY A 93 22.11 28.10 -15.07
CA GLY A 93 21.99 27.50 -16.38
C GLY A 93 21.23 26.19 -16.28
N PHE A 94 20.68 25.71 -17.39
CA PHE A 94 19.91 24.46 -17.45
C PHE A 94 20.58 23.37 -16.60
N ILE A 95 20.00 23.10 -15.42
CA ILE A 95 20.51 22.09 -14.51
C ILE A 95 20.11 20.75 -15.15
N PRO A 96 21.06 19.91 -15.58
CA PRO A 96 20.74 18.59 -16.08
C PRO A 96 19.94 17.83 -15.02
N HIS A 97 18.97 17.02 -15.45
CA HIS A 97 17.99 16.40 -14.54
C HIS A 97 18.62 15.69 -13.33
N ASN A 98 19.83 15.14 -13.52
CA ASN A 98 20.59 14.40 -12.51
C ASN A 98 21.18 15.28 -11.39
N GLN A 99 21.29 16.60 -11.59
CA GLN A 99 21.87 17.58 -10.65
C GLN A 99 20.81 18.45 -9.96
N ARG A 100 19.52 18.22 -10.21
CA ARG A 100 18.46 18.88 -9.43
C ARG A 100 18.47 18.33 -8.00
N ASP A 101 18.40 19.22 -7.01
CA ASP A 101 18.23 18.87 -5.59
C ASP A 101 16.96 18.00 -5.41
N LYS A 102 17.10 16.68 -5.49
CA LYS A 102 15.99 15.73 -5.25
C LYS A 102 15.39 15.92 -3.86
N GLU A 103 16.20 16.37 -2.91
CA GLU A 103 15.84 16.67 -1.52
C GLU A 103 14.73 17.73 -1.38
N LYS A 104 14.73 18.77 -2.22
CA LYS A 104 13.67 19.80 -2.18
C LYS A 104 12.32 19.28 -2.69
N PHE A 105 12.33 18.35 -3.64
CA PHE A 105 11.11 17.67 -4.10
C PHE A 105 10.60 16.63 -3.10
N LEU A 106 11.50 16.06 -2.29
CA LEU A 106 11.16 15.12 -1.22
C LEU A 106 10.46 15.85 -0.04
N ALA A 107 10.92 17.04 0.33
CA ALA A 107 10.42 17.78 1.49
C ALA A 107 8.95 18.25 1.37
N ASN A 108 8.43 18.43 0.15
CA ASN A 108 7.05 18.89 -0.08
C ASN A 108 6.02 17.76 -0.20
N ARG A 109 6.41 16.49 -0.05
CA ARG A 109 5.48 15.36 -0.10
C ARG A 109 4.90 15.07 1.28
N LYS A 110 3.61 14.72 1.31
CA LYS A 110 2.96 14.24 2.54
C LYS A 110 3.64 12.94 2.97
N GLN A 111 4.03 12.87 4.24
CA GLN A 111 4.53 11.62 4.81
C GLN A 111 3.45 10.55 4.72
N ARG A 112 3.85 9.33 4.35
CA ARG A 112 2.90 8.20 4.29
C ARG A 112 2.58 7.64 5.67
N LYS A 113 3.49 7.84 6.63
CA LYS A 113 3.26 7.56 8.04
C LYS A 113 2.16 8.50 8.55
N VAL A 114 0.98 7.93 8.80
CA VAL A 114 -0.13 8.66 9.41
C VAL A 114 -0.19 8.26 10.87
N ASP A 115 0.40 9.08 11.73
CA ASP A 115 0.28 8.91 13.18
C ASP A 115 -1.06 9.51 13.62
N ASP A 116 -1.99 8.64 14.03
CA ASP A 116 -3.35 9.01 14.45
C ASP A 116 -3.51 9.05 15.99
N SER A 117 -2.45 8.81 16.76
CA SER A 117 -2.50 8.67 18.22
C SER A 117 -2.91 9.94 18.97
N TRP A 118 -2.74 11.11 18.35
CA TRP A 118 -3.13 12.41 18.94
C TRP A 118 -4.58 12.80 18.65
N LYS A 119 -5.30 12.03 17.83
CA LYS A 119 -6.70 12.28 17.48
C LYS A 119 -7.61 11.61 18.50
N GLY A 120 -8.71 12.28 18.84
CA GLY A 120 -9.75 11.70 19.69
C GLY A 120 -10.57 10.64 18.96
N ASP A 121 -11.27 9.82 19.75
CA ASP A 121 -12.30 8.92 19.24
C ASP A 121 -13.57 9.72 18.86
N PRO A 122 -14.29 9.29 17.81
CA PRO A 122 -15.52 9.95 17.41
C PRO A 122 -16.62 9.72 18.45
N THR A 123 -17.31 10.79 18.84
CA THR A 123 -18.52 10.71 19.70
C THR A 123 -19.77 10.33 18.92
N ASP A 124 -19.85 10.73 17.65
CA ASP A 124 -21.02 10.55 16.80
C ASP A 124 -20.74 9.49 15.72
N ASP A 125 -21.80 8.87 15.19
CA ASP A 125 -21.70 7.88 14.10
C ASP A 125 -21.17 8.49 12.79
N VAL A 126 -21.49 9.76 12.55
CA VAL A 126 -21.06 10.50 11.36
C VAL A 126 -20.03 11.54 11.76
N TYR A 127 -18.78 11.32 11.36
CA TYR A 127 -17.67 12.18 11.72
C TYR A 127 -16.71 12.39 10.55
N VAL A 128 -15.97 13.51 10.61
CA VAL A 128 -14.98 13.84 9.57
C VAL A 128 -13.67 13.10 9.85
N ALA A 129 -13.36 12.10 9.03
CA ALA A 129 -12.20 11.21 9.17
C ALA A 129 -10.83 11.91 9.33
N LYS A 130 -10.72 13.20 8.98
CA LYS A 130 -9.49 13.98 9.16
C LYS A 130 -9.14 14.22 10.63
N TYR A 131 -10.14 14.44 11.48
CA TYR A 131 -9.96 14.90 12.87
C TYR A 131 -10.00 13.78 13.90
N PHE A 132 -10.56 12.64 13.53
CA PHE A 132 -10.75 11.50 14.43
C PHE A 132 -9.84 10.33 14.06
N LYS A 133 -9.60 9.46 15.03
CA LYS A 133 -8.90 8.20 14.82
C LYS A 133 -9.68 7.30 13.86
N TRP A 134 -8.96 6.50 13.09
CA TRP A 134 -9.60 5.48 12.25
C TRP A 134 -10.28 4.43 13.13
N LYS A 135 -11.58 4.20 12.89
CA LYS A 135 -12.32 3.09 13.51
C LYS A 135 -11.65 1.78 13.12
N VAL A 136 -11.42 0.94 14.11
CA VAL A 136 -10.89 -0.41 13.90
C VAL A 136 -12.04 -1.40 13.97
N TYR A 137 -12.13 -2.24 12.96
CA TYR A 137 -13.20 -3.22 12.80
C TYR A 137 -12.69 -4.62 13.21
N PRO A 138 -13.52 -5.42 13.89
CA PRO A 138 -13.26 -6.85 14.00
C PRO A 138 -13.34 -7.49 12.62
N PHE A 139 -12.54 -8.53 12.39
CA PHE A 139 -12.37 -9.12 11.06
C PHE A 139 -13.70 -9.57 10.43
N GLY A 140 -14.57 -10.23 11.21
CA GLY A 140 -15.89 -10.67 10.74
C GLY A 140 -16.82 -9.52 10.31
N GLU A 141 -16.85 -8.41 11.07
CA GLU A 141 -17.64 -7.22 10.71
C GLU A 141 -17.10 -6.58 9.43
N ALA A 142 -15.78 -6.47 9.30
CA ALA A 142 -15.16 -5.92 8.10
C ALA A 142 -15.48 -6.76 6.84
N VAL A 143 -15.48 -8.09 6.93
CA VAL A 143 -15.88 -8.98 5.83
C VAL A 143 -17.36 -8.80 5.50
N GLN A 144 -18.22 -8.66 6.51
CA GLN A 144 -19.64 -8.44 6.32
C GLN A 144 -19.92 -7.10 5.61
N CYS A 145 -19.26 -6.01 6.00
CA CYS A 145 -19.35 -4.74 5.29
C CYS A 145 -18.95 -4.86 3.81
N HIS A 146 -17.88 -5.62 3.52
CA HIS A 146 -17.48 -5.86 2.12
C HIS A 146 -18.50 -6.72 1.36
N ARG A 147 -19.18 -7.66 2.00
CA ARG A 147 -20.27 -8.41 1.35
C ARG A 147 -21.48 -7.54 1.04
N GLU A 148 -21.81 -6.60 1.93
CA GLU A 148 -22.89 -5.63 1.72
C GLU A 148 -22.57 -4.67 0.58
N THR A 149 -21.33 -4.19 0.47
CA THR A 149 -20.93 -3.37 -0.69
C THR A 149 -21.03 -4.14 -2.00
N HIS A 150 -20.69 -5.44 -2.00
CA HIS A 150 -20.72 -6.29 -3.20
C HIS A 150 -22.08 -6.93 -3.48
N HIS A 151 -23.14 -6.50 -2.80
CA HIS A 151 -24.50 -6.96 -3.03
C HIS A 151 -24.89 -6.82 -4.52
N PRO A 152 -25.73 -7.72 -5.07
CA PRO A 152 -26.25 -7.64 -6.44
C PRO A 152 -26.82 -6.27 -6.84
N ASP A 153 -27.45 -5.57 -5.89
CA ASP A 153 -28.04 -4.25 -6.13
C ASP A 153 -27.01 -3.12 -6.25
N MET A 154 -25.80 -3.33 -5.72
CA MET A 154 -24.74 -2.32 -5.62
C MET A 154 -23.68 -2.50 -6.72
N TYR A 155 -22.78 -3.47 -6.55
CA TYR A 155 -21.69 -3.74 -7.49
C TYR A 155 -21.84 -5.03 -8.28
N ASN A 156 -22.79 -5.91 -7.91
CA ASN A 156 -23.09 -7.15 -8.62
C ASN A 156 -21.87 -8.06 -8.86
N GLN A 157 -21.00 -8.17 -7.86
CA GLN A 157 -19.80 -9.03 -7.89
C GLN A 157 -19.65 -9.78 -6.56
N PRO A 158 -20.50 -10.79 -6.29
CA PRO A 158 -20.43 -11.52 -5.02
C PRO A 158 -19.14 -12.33 -4.85
N ASN A 159 -18.50 -12.74 -5.94
CA ASN A 159 -17.25 -13.52 -5.92
C ASN A 159 -15.97 -12.66 -6.02
N ALA A 160 -16.01 -11.40 -5.58
CA ALA A 160 -14.84 -10.55 -5.62
C ALA A 160 -13.73 -11.04 -4.67
N ASN A 161 -12.48 -10.70 -5.00
CA ASN A 161 -11.31 -11.04 -4.22
C ASN A 161 -11.16 -10.08 -3.04
N LEU A 162 -10.95 -10.63 -1.85
CA LEU A 162 -10.65 -9.85 -0.66
C LEU A 162 -9.14 -9.59 -0.58
N HIS A 163 -8.76 -8.33 -0.73
CA HIS A 163 -7.39 -7.87 -0.63
C HIS A 163 -7.08 -7.34 0.78
N VAL A 164 -5.83 -7.52 1.17
CA VAL A 164 -5.27 -7.03 2.42
C VAL A 164 -4.04 -6.22 2.10
N SER A 165 -4.07 -4.96 2.53
CA SER A 165 -2.92 -4.08 2.52
C SER A 165 -2.36 -3.98 3.93
N ILE A 166 -1.12 -4.43 4.11
CA ILE A 166 -0.40 -4.33 5.38
C ILE A 166 0.69 -3.28 5.21
N GLU A 167 0.67 -2.31 6.11
CA GLU A 167 1.72 -1.31 6.20
C GLU A 167 2.70 -1.68 7.30
N LEU A 168 3.96 -1.70 6.92
CA LEU A 168 5.06 -2.14 7.75
C LEU A 168 6.06 -1.03 8.01
N ASP A 169 6.72 -1.13 9.15
CA ASP A 169 7.90 -0.37 9.47
C ASP A 169 9.16 -1.22 9.27
N MET A 170 9.78 -1.03 8.10
CA MET A 170 10.92 -1.76 7.55
C MET A 170 12.27 -1.29 8.13
N GLN A 171 12.26 -0.50 9.21
CA GLN A 171 13.49 -0.12 9.89
C GLN A 171 14.17 -1.35 10.51
N GLY A 172 15.48 -1.49 10.27
CA GLY A 172 16.29 -2.56 10.85
C GLY A 172 16.73 -2.28 12.29
N GLU A 173 17.67 -3.08 12.80
CA GLU A 173 18.23 -2.92 14.16
C GLU A 173 18.93 -1.57 14.37
N LYS A 174 19.57 -1.06 13.32
CA LYS A 174 20.20 0.27 13.30
C LYS A 174 19.35 1.22 12.48
N LYS A 175 19.22 2.46 12.91
CA LYS A 175 18.43 3.50 12.22
C LYS A 175 18.86 3.74 10.76
N THR A 176 20.11 3.46 10.41
CA THR A 176 20.66 3.61 9.05
C THR A 176 20.44 2.39 8.16
N ARG A 177 20.01 1.25 8.73
CA ARG A 177 19.81 0.00 8.01
C ARG A 177 18.31 -0.26 7.89
N PHE A 178 17.87 -0.49 6.66
CA PHE A 178 16.48 -0.85 6.36
C PHE A 178 16.41 -2.30 5.90
N LEU A 179 15.23 -2.90 6.05
CA LEU A 179 14.94 -4.23 5.55
C LEU A 179 14.80 -4.16 4.02
N ASP A 180 15.35 -5.17 3.34
CA ASP A 180 15.21 -5.27 1.89
C ASP A 180 13.85 -5.82 1.50
N ASN A 181 13.47 -5.61 0.24
CA ASN A 181 12.26 -6.21 -0.31
C ASN A 181 12.38 -7.73 -0.22
N PHE A 182 11.33 -8.37 0.25
CA PHE A 182 11.28 -9.81 0.35
C PHE A 182 9.94 -10.33 -0.18
N THR A 183 10.01 -11.49 -0.81
CA THR A 183 8.86 -12.22 -1.33
C THR A 183 8.84 -13.56 -0.63
N ARG A 184 7.70 -13.95 -0.07
CA ARG A 184 7.49 -15.22 0.62
C ARG A 184 6.12 -15.78 0.31
N ILE A 185 5.98 -17.09 0.50
CA ILE A 185 4.70 -17.79 0.35
C ILE A 185 4.32 -18.36 1.71
N VAL A 186 3.09 -18.06 2.14
CA VAL A 186 2.50 -18.59 3.37
C VAL A 186 1.67 -19.82 3.04
N ALA A 187 1.78 -20.87 3.83
CA ALA A 187 0.88 -22.01 3.72
C ALA A 187 -0.52 -21.58 4.19
N THR A 188 -1.50 -21.67 3.30
CA THR A 188 -2.91 -21.36 3.60
C THR A 188 -3.60 -22.59 4.19
N PRO A 189 -4.31 -22.44 5.33
CA PRO A 189 -5.17 -23.51 5.83
C PRO A 189 -6.34 -23.76 4.87
N HIS A 190 -6.95 -22.69 4.33
CA HIS A 190 -8.07 -22.79 3.40
C HIS A 190 -7.66 -22.38 1.99
N ARG A 191 -7.91 -23.28 1.05
CA ARG A 191 -7.54 -23.09 -0.35
C ARG A 191 -8.52 -22.15 -1.04
N PHE A 192 -7.99 -21.31 -1.91
CA PHE A 192 -8.75 -20.48 -2.83
C PHE A 192 -7.97 -20.31 -4.13
N ASP A 193 -8.67 -19.95 -5.20
CA ASP A 193 -8.07 -19.74 -6.50
C ASP A 193 -7.43 -18.35 -6.58
N HIS A 194 -6.11 -18.31 -6.74
CA HIS A 194 -5.34 -17.07 -6.83
C HIS A 194 -5.47 -16.39 -8.20
N GLY A 195 -6.02 -17.07 -9.21
CA GLY A 195 -6.03 -16.63 -10.61
C GLY A 195 -4.65 -16.65 -11.28
N GLU A 196 -3.63 -17.20 -10.60
CA GLU A 196 -2.27 -17.32 -11.10
C GLU A 196 -1.96 -18.78 -11.48
N GLU A 197 -1.51 -18.99 -12.71
CA GLU A 197 -0.91 -20.26 -13.12
C GLU A 197 0.48 -20.38 -12.50
N ARG A 198 0.67 -21.35 -11.60
CA ARG A 198 1.93 -21.59 -10.91
C ARG A 198 2.49 -22.93 -11.35
N ALA A 199 3.68 -22.92 -11.93
CA ALA A 199 4.43 -24.12 -12.27
C ALA A 199 5.52 -24.39 -11.23
N VAL A 200 5.47 -25.56 -10.58
CA VAL A 200 6.46 -26.02 -9.59
C VAL A 200 7.22 -27.21 -10.14
N ILE A 201 8.55 -27.16 -10.00
CA ILE A 201 9.45 -28.30 -10.23
C ILE A 201 10.09 -28.73 -8.91
N ALA A 202 10.11 -30.04 -8.65
CA ALA A 202 10.63 -30.62 -7.43
C ALA A 202 11.90 -31.45 -7.69
N PHE A 203 12.95 -31.23 -6.92
CA PHE A 203 14.20 -32.00 -7.00
C PHE A 203 14.37 -32.91 -5.80
N CYS A 204 14.52 -34.20 -6.05
CA CYS A 204 14.68 -35.22 -5.02
C CYS A 204 15.50 -36.41 -5.52
N LYS A 205 16.28 -37.04 -4.63
CA LYS A 205 17.02 -38.27 -4.96
C LYS A 205 16.14 -39.51 -4.84
N ASP A 206 15.35 -39.57 -3.77
CA ASP A 206 14.51 -40.72 -3.50
C ASP A 206 13.32 -40.79 -4.47
N PRO A 207 13.04 -41.96 -5.05
CA PRO A 207 11.94 -42.12 -5.99
C PRO A 207 10.57 -41.97 -5.32
N ASP A 208 10.43 -42.37 -4.05
CA ASP A 208 9.17 -42.30 -3.30
C ASP A 208 8.76 -40.83 -3.03
N LEU A 209 9.75 -39.99 -2.70
CA LEU A 209 9.55 -38.54 -2.51
C LEU A 209 9.24 -37.84 -3.84
N GLN A 210 9.79 -38.32 -4.96
CA GLN A 210 9.46 -37.81 -6.29
C GLN A 210 7.98 -38.09 -6.61
N GLN A 211 7.50 -39.32 -6.40
CA GLN A 211 6.09 -39.68 -6.61
C GLN A 211 5.17 -38.83 -5.74
N SER A 212 5.51 -38.69 -4.45
CA SER A 212 4.76 -37.85 -3.51
C SER A 212 4.68 -36.37 -3.95
N ALA A 213 5.73 -35.85 -4.58
CA ALA A 213 5.75 -34.49 -5.10
C ALA A 213 4.84 -34.32 -6.34
N VAL A 214 4.80 -35.32 -7.23
CA VAL A 214 3.89 -35.32 -8.40
C VAL A 214 2.44 -35.40 -7.94
N GLU A 215 2.13 -36.28 -6.98
CA GLU A 215 0.79 -36.38 -6.39
C GLU A 215 0.35 -35.08 -5.69
N ALA A 216 1.30 -34.33 -5.12
CA ALA A 216 1.05 -33.04 -4.51
C ALA A 216 0.76 -31.91 -5.53
N GLY A 217 0.94 -32.16 -6.83
CA GLY A 217 0.70 -31.21 -7.91
C GLY A 217 1.95 -30.59 -8.53
N ALA A 218 3.14 -31.13 -8.28
CA ALA A 218 4.34 -30.71 -9.01
C ALA A 218 4.24 -31.15 -10.47
N GLN A 219 4.58 -30.24 -11.40
CA GLN A 219 4.49 -30.53 -12.83
C GLN A 219 5.56 -31.52 -13.29
N LEU A 220 6.75 -31.41 -12.69
CA LEU A 220 7.85 -32.35 -12.87
C LEU A 220 8.56 -32.57 -11.54
N SER A 221 8.93 -33.82 -11.27
CA SER A 221 9.83 -34.20 -10.19
C SER A 221 11.00 -34.99 -10.75
N GLY A 222 12.22 -34.79 -10.26
CA GLY A 222 13.32 -35.63 -10.67
C GLY A 222 14.59 -35.49 -9.85
N GLY A 223 15.48 -36.47 -10.03
CA GLY A 223 16.79 -36.52 -9.40
C GLY A 223 17.91 -36.02 -10.30
N VAL A 224 19.03 -36.75 -10.28
CA VAL A 224 20.25 -36.42 -11.03
C VAL A 224 20.03 -36.43 -12.55
N GLU A 225 19.10 -37.28 -13.02
CA GLU A 225 18.77 -37.41 -14.44
C GLU A 225 18.14 -36.13 -14.99
N LEU A 226 17.18 -35.56 -14.24
CA LEU A 226 16.51 -34.33 -14.60
C LEU A 226 17.49 -33.14 -14.63
N ILE A 227 18.46 -33.13 -13.70
CA ILE A 227 19.55 -32.14 -13.68
C ILE A 227 20.35 -32.19 -14.99
N LYS A 228 20.70 -33.39 -15.48
CA LYS A 228 21.42 -33.56 -16.77
C LYS A 228 20.57 -33.13 -17.96
N GLN A 229 19.27 -33.44 -17.96
CA GLN A 229 18.35 -33.00 -19.03
C GLN A 229 18.25 -31.48 -19.11
N ILE A 230 18.21 -30.79 -17.96
CA ILE A 230 18.25 -29.32 -17.90
C ILE A 230 19.59 -28.78 -18.44
N GLN A 231 20.71 -29.39 -18.06
CA GLN A 231 22.03 -28.98 -18.57
C GLN A 231 22.12 -29.12 -20.09
N ASN A 232 21.54 -30.18 -20.64
CA ASN A 232 21.47 -30.44 -22.07
C ASN A 232 20.45 -29.56 -22.81
N GLY A 233 19.67 -28.75 -22.08
CA GLY A 233 18.67 -27.84 -22.65
C GLY A 233 17.38 -28.52 -23.10
N GLN A 234 17.10 -29.75 -22.66
CA GLN A 234 15.85 -30.44 -22.98
C GLN A 234 14.65 -29.89 -22.19
N VAL A 235 14.92 -29.38 -20.98
CA VAL A 235 13.90 -28.79 -20.09
C VAL A 235 14.28 -27.36 -19.78
N SER A 236 13.38 -26.42 -20.10
CA SER A 236 13.56 -25.00 -19.84
C SER A 236 13.11 -24.64 -18.41
N LEU A 237 14.06 -24.22 -17.57
CA LEU A 237 13.77 -23.70 -16.21
C LEU A 237 13.01 -22.35 -16.19
N GLN A 238 12.81 -21.74 -17.35
CA GLN A 238 12.09 -20.47 -17.47
C GLN A 238 10.59 -20.66 -17.28
N ASP A 239 10.07 -21.80 -17.72
CA ASP A 239 8.64 -22.14 -17.69
C ASP A 239 8.14 -22.42 -16.26
N PHE A 240 9.06 -22.77 -15.34
CA PHE A 240 8.73 -23.05 -13.94
C PHE A 240 8.91 -21.81 -13.06
N ASN A 241 7.86 -21.36 -12.38
CA ASN A 241 7.91 -20.22 -11.47
C ASN A 241 8.71 -20.55 -10.21
N PHE A 242 8.48 -21.73 -9.64
CA PHE A 242 9.02 -22.14 -8.35
C PHE A 242 9.86 -23.41 -8.47
N VAL A 243 11.00 -23.40 -7.81
CA VAL A 243 11.88 -24.56 -7.70
C VAL A 243 11.97 -24.98 -6.25
N VAL A 244 11.65 -26.24 -6.00
CA VAL A 244 11.60 -26.84 -4.69
C VAL A 244 12.60 -28.00 -4.65
N ALA A 245 13.31 -28.19 -3.54
CA ALA A 245 14.29 -29.26 -3.44
C ALA A 245 14.39 -29.88 -2.05
N HIS A 246 14.80 -31.15 -2.01
CA HIS A 246 15.25 -31.82 -0.79
C HIS A 246 16.73 -31.47 -0.50
N PRO A 247 17.15 -31.28 0.76
CA PRO A 247 18.52 -30.88 1.08
C PRO A 247 19.61 -31.82 0.51
N GLU A 248 19.31 -33.11 0.34
CA GLU A 248 20.28 -34.12 -0.13
C GLU A 248 20.72 -33.96 -1.59
N ILE A 249 19.88 -33.33 -2.43
CA ILE A 249 20.19 -33.13 -3.86
C ILE A 249 20.93 -31.81 -4.14
N LEU A 250 21.10 -30.97 -3.11
CA LEU A 250 21.79 -29.70 -3.22
C LEU A 250 23.20 -29.77 -3.84
N PRO A 251 24.08 -30.74 -3.49
CA PRO A 251 25.42 -30.81 -4.06
C PRO A 251 25.42 -30.94 -5.58
N GLU A 252 24.43 -31.65 -6.14
CA GLU A 252 24.29 -31.86 -7.59
C GLU A 252 23.63 -30.66 -8.27
N LEU A 253 22.70 -29.99 -7.60
CA LEU A 253 22.06 -28.76 -8.08
C LEU A 253 23.02 -27.57 -8.21
N VAL A 254 24.17 -27.59 -7.53
CA VAL A 254 25.18 -26.50 -7.65
C VAL A 254 25.60 -26.29 -9.11
N ALA A 255 25.66 -27.35 -9.92
CA ALA A 255 26.00 -27.25 -11.34
C ALA A 255 25.01 -26.39 -12.15
N LEU A 256 23.75 -26.31 -11.72
CA LEU A 256 22.70 -25.51 -12.35
C LEU A 256 22.60 -24.08 -11.82
N ARG A 257 23.44 -23.69 -10.84
CA ARG A 257 23.36 -22.37 -10.19
C ARG A 257 23.43 -21.19 -11.16
N GLY A 258 24.23 -21.31 -12.23
CA GLY A 258 24.35 -20.28 -13.28
C GLY A 258 23.04 -20.05 -14.05
N LEU A 259 22.29 -21.13 -14.31
CA LEU A 259 20.99 -21.09 -14.97
C LEU A 259 19.88 -20.63 -14.02
N MET A 260 19.93 -21.07 -12.76
CA MET A 260 18.88 -20.85 -11.77
C MET A 260 18.90 -19.49 -11.07
N LYS A 261 19.93 -18.64 -11.25
CA LYS A 261 20.07 -17.26 -10.72
C LYS A 261 19.32 -17.00 -9.38
N ARG A 262 18.11 -16.41 -9.46
CA ARG A 262 17.28 -16.01 -8.29
C ARG A 262 16.34 -17.12 -7.78
N LYS A 263 16.13 -18.18 -8.56
CA LYS A 263 15.27 -19.34 -8.25
C LYS A 263 16.02 -20.46 -7.53
N PHE A 264 17.31 -20.27 -7.21
CA PHE A 264 18.08 -21.31 -6.52
C PHE A 264 17.49 -21.58 -5.12
N PRO A 265 17.28 -22.85 -4.75
CA PRO A 265 16.60 -23.20 -3.51
C PRO A 265 17.44 -22.78 -2.28
N ASN A 266 16.78 -22.20 -1.26
CA ASN A 266 17.43 -21.62 -0.08
C ASN A 266 16.55 -21.86 1.16
N PRO A 267 17.10 -22.32 2.31
CA PRO A 267 16.30 -22.51 3.53
C PRO A 267 15.61 -21.21 3.98
N LYS A 268 16.24 -20.06 3.77
CA LYS A 268 15.64 -18.75 4.12
C LYS A 268 14.43 -18.39 3.26
N ALA A 269 14.39 -18.87 2.02
CA ALA A 269 13.25 -18.69 1.13
C ALA A 269 12.15 -19.72 1.39
N GLY A 270 12.42 -20.74 2.23
CA GLY A 270 11.49 -21.83 2.49
C GLY A 270 11.26 -22.72 1.27
N THR A 271 12.22 -22.81 0.34
CA THR A 271 12.18 -23.69 -0.84
C THR A 271 12.96 -24.99 -0.65
N LEU A 272 13.52 -25.18 0.56
CA LEU A 272 14.24 -26.38 0.98
C LEU A 272 13.60 -26.92 2.24
N ASP A 273 13.10 -28.15 2.16
CA ASP A 273 12.57 -28.88 3.29
C ASP A 273 12.69 -30.39 3.05
N VAL A 274 12.53 -31.19 4.12
CA VAL A 274 12.50 -32.66 4.06
C VAL A 274 11.17 -33.14 3.48
N ASP A 275 10.07 -32.53 3.94
CA ASP A 275 8.72 -32.89 3.50
C ASP A 275 8.34 -32.20 2.18
N LEU A 276 8.71 -32.82 1.06
CA LEU A 276 8.43 -32.24 -0.27
C LEU A 276 6.94 -32.08 -0.58
N ALA A 277 6.09 -33.01 -0.17
CA ALA A 277 4.67 -32.97 -0.52
C ALA A 277 3.93 -31.77 0.11
N THR A 278 4.27 -31.44 1.36
CA THR A 278 3.69 -30.26 2.06
C THR A 278 4.25 -28.97 1.46
N LEU A 279 5.53 -28.97 1.11
CA LEU A 279 6.23 -27.86 0.47
C LEU A 279 5.62 -27.54 -0.90
N VAL A 280 5.43 -28.53 -1.76
CA VAL A 280 4.78 -28.37 -3.07
C VAL A 280 3.38 -27.78 -2.91
N LYS A 281 2.56 -28.33 -1.99
CA LYS A 281 1.22 -27.78 -1.70
C LYS A 281 1.26 -26.32 -1.26
N LYS A 282 2.25 -25.95 -0.45
CA LYS A 282 2.47 -24.56 -0.02
C LYS A 282 2.79 -23.63 -1.21
N PHE A 283 3.65 -24.04 -2.14
CA PHE A 283 3.97 -23.21 -3.32
C PHE A 283 2.83 -23.13 -4.33
N MET A 284 2.02 -24.19 -4.44
CA MET A 284 0.85 -24.22 -5.33
C MET A 284 -0.28 -23.35 -4.77
N TYR A 285 -0.73 -23.62 -3.55
CA TYR A 285 -1.96 -23.02 -3.00
C TYR A 285 -1.74 -21.88 -2.00
N GLY A 286 -0.49 -21.62 -1.60
CA GLY A 286 -0.18 -20.63 -0.57
C GLY A 286 -0.40 -19.19 -1.03
N ILE A 287 -0.48 -18.26 -0.08
CA ILE A 287 -0.55 -16.82 -0.38
C ILE A 287 0.86 -16.32 -0.63
N ASN A 288 1.12 -15.87 -1.85
CA ASN A 288 2.34 -15.17 -2.20
C ASN A 288 2.20 -13.69 -1.81
N TYR A 289 3.13 -13.20 -1.01
CA TYR A 289 3.19 -11.80 -0.63
C TYR A 289 4.58 -11.22 -0.86
N THR A 290 4.61 -9.98 -1.35
CA THR A 290 5.84 -9.22 -1.54
C THR A 290 5.80 -7.96 -0.70
N ALA A 291 6.74 -7.83 0.22
CA ALA A 291 6.98 -6.60 0.95
C ALA A 291 7.82 -5.66 0.09
N VAL A 292 7.20 -4.57 -0.37
CA VAL A 292 7.84 -3.55 -1.18
C VAL A 292 8.14 -2.35 -0.30
N LYS A 293 9.42 -2.00 -0.15
CA LYS A 293 9.83 -0.74 0.46
C LYS A 293 9.52 0.43 -0.47
N ASP A 294 9.13 1.55 0.11
CA ASP A 294 8.94 2.78 -0.67
C ASP A 294 10.30 3.31 -1.13
N GLU A 295 10.34 3.85 -2.35
CA GLU A 295 11.56 4.38 -2.95
C GLU A 295 12.07 5.63 -2.21
N TYR A 296 11.13 6.39 -1.65
CA TYR A 296 11.39 7.66 -0.97
C TYR A 296 11.50 7.46 0.55
N GLU A 297 10.52 6.79 1.15
CA GLU A 297 10.51 6.47 2.58
C GLU A 297 11.01 5.03 2.80
N LYS A 298 12.32 4.84 2.91
CA LYS A 298 12.92 3.51 3.07
C LYS A 298 12.47 2.76 4.34
N ASP A 299 12.00 3.49 5.34
CA ASP A 299 11.40 2.93 6.56
C ASP A 299 10.03 2.31 6.32
N PHE A 300 9.33 2.70 5.26
CA PHE A 300 7.94 2.33 5.04
C PHE A 300 7.86 1.21 4.00
N GLY A 301 7.17 0.13 4.37
CA GLY A 301 6.87 -0.99 3.48
C GLY A 301 5.38 -1.18 3.32
N ILE A 302 4.96 -1.61 2.13
CA ILE A 302 3.59 -2.05 1.87
C ILE A 302 3.64 -3.50 1.40
N ILE A 303 2.72 -4.31 1.92
CA ILE A 303 2.34 -5.61 1.37
C ILE A 303 0.91 -5.49 0.87
N GLU A 304 0.64 -5.92 -0.35
CA GLU A 304 -0.72 -6.06 -0.88
C GLU A 304 -0.90 -7.50 -1.36
N THR A 305 -1.91 -8.19 -0.83
CA THR A 305 -2.17 -9.59 -1.15
C THR A 305 -3.64 -9.95 -1.07
N VAL A 306 -4.02 -10.98 -1.82
CA VAL A 306 -5.35 -11.59 -1.73
C VAL A 306 -5.33 -12.68 -0.66
N ILE A 307 -6.39 -12.76 0.16
CA ILE A 307 -6.54 -13.77 1.23
C ILE A 307 -7.63 -14.79 0.91
N GLY A 308 -8.58 -14.43 0.04
CA GLY A 308 -9.65 -15.30 -0.41
C GLY A 308 -10.70 -14.54 -1.21
N THR A 309 -11.82 -15.17 -1.46
CA THR A 309 -13.00 -14.55 -2.09
C THR A 309 -14.08 -14.25 -1.07
N LEU A 310 -14.93 -13.26 -1.32
CA LEU A 310 -16.01 -12.87 -0.40
C LEU A 310 -17.05 -13.98 -0.15
N ASN A 311 -17.14 -14.94 -1.07
CA ASN A 311 -18.01 -16.12 -0.98
C ASN A 311 -17.55 -17.14 0.07
N MET A 312 -16.28 -17.12 0.48
CA MET A 312 -15.78 -18.02 1.52
C MET A 312 -16.32 -17.65 2.89
N ASP A 313 -16.43 -18.62 3.80
CA ASP A 313 -16.85 -18.36 5.17
C ASP A 313 -15.89 -17.39 5.89
N ALA A 314 -16.47 -16.50 6.71
CA ALA A 314 -15.72 -15.48 7.43
C ALA A 314 -14.64 -16.09 8.35
N LYS A 315 -14.91 -17.24 8.98
CA LYS A 315 -13.95 -17.97 9.82
C LYS A 315 -12.76 -18.50 9.01
N HIS A 316 -13.01 -19.02 7.82
CA HIS A 316 -11.96 -19.52 6.94
C HIS A 316 -11.06 -18.39 6.44
N LEU A 317 -11.66 -17.25 6.12
CA LEU A 317 -10.92 -16.03 5.76
C LEU A 317 -10.08 -15.51 6.94
N GLU A 318 -10.62 -15.58 8.16
CA GLU A 318 -9.93 -15.18 9.38
C GLU A 318 -8.71 -16.07 9.64
N GLU A 319 -8.86 -17.39 9.52
CA GLU A 319 -7.74 -18.34 9.68
C GLU A 319 -6.63 -18.10 8.64
N ASN A 320 -6.99 -17.81 7.38
CA ASN A 320 -6.03 -17.42 6.36
C ASN A 320 -5.32 -16.10 6.71
N TYR A 321 -6.05 -15.11 7.23
CA TYR A 321 -5.51 -13.84 7.67
C TYR A 321 -4.54 -14.00 8.85
N VAL A 322 -4.89 -14.83 9.84
CA VAL A 322 -4.04 -15.16 10.99
C VAL A 322 -2.73 -15.82 10.54
N ALA A 323 -2.81 -16.80 9.61
CA ALA A 323 -1.62 -17.45 9.07
C ALA A 323 -0.68 -16.43 8.39
N LEU A 324 -1.24 -15.47 7.64
CA LEU A 324 -0.50 -14.42 6.97
C LEU A 324 0.19 -13.47 7.96
N ILE A 325 -0.54 -12.96 8.96
CA ILE A 325 0.03 -12.08 9.99
C ILE A 325 1.17 -12.77 10.74
N LYS A 326 0.97 -14.04 11.12
CA LYS A 326 1.98 -14.83 11.83
C LYS A 326 3.26 -14.98 11.00
N ASP A 327 3.15 -15.31 9.71
CA ASP A 327 4.33 -15.44 8.85
C ASP A 327 5.04 -14.11 8.62
N VAL A 328 4.28 -13.02 8.40
CA VAL A 328 4.85 -11.66 8.28
C VAL A 328 5.58 -11.27 9.56
N TYR A 329 5.04 -11.58 10.74
CA TYR A 329 5.69 -11.29 12.02
C TYR A 329 7.03 -12.01 12.20
N THR A 330 7.24 -13.18 11.58
CA THR A 330 8.55 -13.87 11.63
C THR A 330 9.68 -13.05 11.01
N MET A 331 9.37 -12.11 10.11
CA MET A 331 10.34 -11.22 9.46
C MET A 331 10.63 -9.96 10.28
N LYS A 332 10.01 -9.81 11.46
CA LYS A 332 10.26 -8.68 12.35
C LYS A 332 11.75 -8.61 12.71
N PRO A 333 12.43 -7.47 12.46
CA PRO A 333 13.79 -7.28 12.90
C PRO A 333 13.85 -7.23 14.43
N ARG A 334 15.00 -7.61 15.02
CA ARG A 334 15.24 -7.58 16.47
C ARG A 334 15.40 -6.14 16.98
N ARG A 335 14.35 -5.34 16.86
CA ARG A 335 14.28 -3.96 17.35
C ARG A 335 13.11 -3.77 18.31
N THR A 336 13.24 -2.77 19.17
CA THR A 336 12.17 -2.26 19.99
C THR A 336 11.27 -1.36 19.13
N GLY A 337 10.02 -1.77 18.92
CA GLY A 337 9.03 -0.99 18.17
C GLY A 337 7.99 -1.87 17.49
N GLU A 338 6.95 -1.20 17.00
CA GLU A 338 5.88 -1.80 16.20
C GLU A 338 6.39 -2.12 14.80
N PHE A 339 6.14 -3.35 14.36
CA PHE A 339 6.48 -3.81 13.01
C PHE A 339 5.33 -3.58 12.03
N PHE A 340 4.12 -3.88 12.47
CA PHE A 340 2.88 -3.54 11.79
C PHE A 340 2.46 -2.13 12.18
N ARG A 341 2.10 -1.29 11.21
CA ARG A 341 1.49 0.02 11.48
C ARG A 341 -0.02 -0.03 11.36
N ARG A 342 -0.50 -0.58 10.24
CA ARG A 342 -1.93 -0.79 10.00
C ARG A 342 -2.16 -1.95 9.04
N CYS A 343 -3.26 -2.65 9.26
CA CYS A 343 -3.80 -3.63 8.34
C CYS A 343 -5.12 -3.12 7.81
N LEU A 344 -5.29 -3.14 6.49
CA LEU A 344 -6.45 -2.63 5.78
C LEU A 344 -7.04 -3.74 4.92
N LEU A 345 -8.34 -4.00 5.05
CA LEU A 345 -9.09 -4.86 4.14
C LEU A 345 -9.79 -4.02 3.09
N TRP A 346 -9.73 -4.46 1.83
CA TRP A 346 -10.42 -3.83 0.72
C TRP A 346 -10.74 -4.85 -0.36
N SER A 347 -11.74 -4.59 -1.18
CA SER A 347 -12.13 -5.46 -2.29
C SER A 347 -12.54 -4.63 -3.50
N PRO A 348 -11.90 -4.79 -4.67
CA PRO A 348 -12.36 -4.13 -5.89
C PRO A 348 -13.73 -4.68 -6.30
N PRO A 349 -14.69 -3.84 -6.74
CA PRO A 349 -14.55 -2.45 -7.20
C PRO A 349 -14.70 -1.38 -6.11
N SER A 350 -14.99 -1.76 -4.86
CA SER A 350 -15.13 -0.80 -3.76
C SER A 350 -13.79 -0.10 -3.47
N GLN A 351 -13.85 1.21 -3.20
CA GLN A 351 -12.65 2.01 -2.84
C GLN A 351 -12.40 2.03 -1.34
N GLU A 352 -13.32 1.44 -0.56
CA GLU A 352 -13.31 1.49 0.89
C GLU A 352 -12.21 0.60 1.46
N LYS A 353 -11.45 1.16 2.41
CA LYS A 353 -10.39 0.45 3.13
C LYS A 353 -10.74 0.42 4.60
N LEU A 354 -11.10 -0.76 5.11
CA LEU A 354 -11.47 -0.95 6.50
C LEU A 354 -10.24 -1.36 7.30
N LYS A 355 -9.94 -0.63 8.37
CA LYS A 355 -8.82 -0.96 9.27
C LYS A 355 -9.23 -2.11 10.18
N VAL A 356 -8.37 -3.12 10.29
CA VAL A 356 -8.61 -4.31 11.10
C VAL A 356 -7.53 -4.47 12.15
N ASP A 357 -7.94 -4.99 13.32
CA ASP A 357 -7.06 -5.34 14.42
C ASP A 357 -6.09 -6.45 14.02
N HIS A 358 -4.81 -6.26 14.34
CA HIS A 358 -3.74 -7.22 14.03
C HIS A 358 -2.99 -7.66 15.29
N GLU A 359 -3.15 -6.94 16.40
CA GLU A 359 -2.49 -7.24 17.67
C GLU A 359 -3.11 -8.43 18.39
N SER A 360 -4.42 -8.63 18.26
CA SER A 360 -5.16 -9.74 18.89
C SER A 360 -4.69 -11.12 18.43
N TYR A 361 -4.16 -11.23 17.21
CA TYR A 361 -3.73 -12.49 16.60
C TYR A 361 -2.26 -12.83 16.82
N LEU A 362 -1.50 -11.90 17.42
CA LEU A 362 -0.11 -12.10 17.76
C LEU A 362 -0.02 -12.48 19.23
N ASP A 363 0.63 -13.61 19.52
CA ASP A 363 0.93 -14.07 20.89
C ASP A 363 2.04 -13.22 21.53
N ILE A 364 1.85 -11.90 21.59
CA ILE A 364 2.77 -11.00 22.25
C ILE A 364 2.48 -11.11 23.75
N PRO A 365 3.47 -11.45 24.60
CA PRO A 365 3.28 -11.37 26.03
C PRO A 365 2.97 -9.91 26.39
N LYS A 366 1.73 -9.62 26.77
CA LYS A 366 1.34 -8.30 27.27
C LYS A 366 2.23 -8.01 28.47
N LYS A 367 3.04 -6.95 28.40
CA LYS A 367 3.66 -6.40 29.61
C LYS A 367 2.50 -5.99 30.50
N GLN A 368 2.37 -6.64 31.65
CA GLN A 368 1.45 -6.22 32.69
C GLN A 368 1.78 -4.76 33.01
N GLU A 369 0.82 -3.87 32.76
CA GLU A 369 0.87 -2.52 33.26
C GLU A 369 0.86 -2.64 34.78
N VAL A 370 1.98 -2.27 35.41
CA VAL A 370 2.02 -2.07 36.85
C VAL A 370 1.19 -0.83 37.09
N GLU A 371 0.00 -1.02 37.64
CA GLU A 371 -0.78 0.04 38.26
C GLU A 371 0.10 0.65 39.35
N GLU A 372 0.67 1.82 39.06
CA GLU A 372 1.21 2.70 40.10
C GLU A 372 0.00 3.25 40.85
N ASP A 373 -0.42 2.53 41.89
CA ASP A 373 -1.37 3.03 42.86
C ASP A 373 -0.80 4.30 43.51
N ASP A 374 -1.43 5.43 43.18
CA ASP A 374 -1.25 6.72 43.82
C ASP A 374 -1.68 6.63 45.31
N ASP A 375 -0.76 6.24 46.19
CA ASP A 375 -0.94 6.42 47.65
C ASP A 375 -0.81 7.91 48.02
N LYS A 376 -1.88 8.65 47.78
CA LYS A 376 -2.23 9.84 48.57
C LYS A 376 -3.15 9.39 49.70
N ASP A 377 -2.62 9.33 50.93
CA ASP A 377 -3.19 9.99 52.12
C ASP A 377 -2.60 9.43 53.43
N SER A 378 -2.48 10.33 54.42
CA SER A 378 -2.12 10.16 55.85
C SER A 378 -0.74 10.66 56.30
N LYS A 379 -0.52 11.97 56.18
CA LYS A 379 0.28 12.75 57.14
C LYS A 379 -0.63 13.63 57.99
N GLU A 380 -1.41 12.99 58.85
CA GLU A 380 -1.91 13.61 60.08
C GLU A 380 -1.60 12.64 61.23
N ASP A 381 -1.28 13.22 62.39
CA ASP A 381 -1.02 12.57 63.68
C ASP A 381 0.34 11.91 63.88
N ARG A 382 1.39 12.73 64.16
CA ARG A 382 2.34 12.56 65.29
C ARG A 382 3.04 13.87 65.64
N ILE A 383 2.34 14.77 66.34
CA ILE A 383 2.99 15.73 67.26
C ILE A 383 2.35 15.53 68.63
N ALA A 384 2.93 14.62 69.40
CA ALA A 384 2.81 14.55 70.84
C ALA A 384 3.98 13.72 71.37
N LEU A 385 5.08 14.41 71.71
CA LEU A 385 5.92 14.20 72.90
C LEU A 385 7.07 15.22 72.90
#